data_AF-A0A3D0XLV0-F1
#
_entry.id   AF-A0A3D0XLV0-F1
#
_cell.length_a   1.000
_cell.length_b   1.000
_cell.length_c   1.000
_cell.angle_alpha   90.00
_cell.angle_beta   90.00
_cell.angle_gamma   90.00
#
_symmetry.space_group_name_H-M   'P 1'
#
loop_
_entity.id
_entity.type
_entity.pdbx_description
1 polymer ?
#
loop_
_entity_poly.entity_id
_entity_poly.type
_entity_poly.pdbx_seq_one_letter_code
_entity_poly.pdbx_strand_id
1 'polypeptide(L)'
;WGTPYIITLDLNYDGKCRDGFYSNPAVSGKPDSLAGFGGLVPVGGQPGNPLEYNGDVMIWSAGPDMQVNSAESATVGFNKDNVLSWE
;
A
#
# COMPACT_ATOMS: atom_id res chain seq x y z
N TRP A 1 -23.54 -4.99 7.75
CA TRP A 1 -22.99 -4.64 6.43
C TRP A 1 -21.48 -4.66 6.56
N GLY A 2 -20.79 -5.40 5.69
CA GLY A 2 -19.37 -5.75 5.88
C GLY A 2 -18.39 -4.64 5.53
N THR A 3 -17.10 -4.94 5.67
CA THR A 3 -15.99 -4.05 5.35
C THR A 3 -15.70 -4.05 3.84
N PRO A 4 -15.69 -2.89 3.15
CA PRO A 4 -15.41 -2.84 1.72
C PRO A 4 -13.94 -3.22 1.44
N TYR A 5 -13.72 -3.83 0.28
CA TYR A 5 -12.38 -4.13 -0.23
C TYR A 5 -12.07 -3.27 -1.44
N ILE A 6 -10.83 -2.81 -1.51
CA ILE A 6 -10.24 -2.10 -2.63
C ILE A 6 -9.34 -3.10 -3.36
N ILE A 7 -9.56 -3.25 -4.66
CA ILE A 7 -8.85 -4.20 -5.51
C ILE A 7 -8.17 -3.40 -6.62
N THR A 8 -6.85 -3.50 -6.68
CA THR A 8 -6.02 -2.94 -7.74
C THR A 8 -5.52 -4.10 -8.61
N LEU A 9 -5.54 -3.90 -9.92
CA LEU A 9 -5.10 -4.88 -10.93
C LEU A 9 -4.01 -4.25 -11.79
N ASP A 10 -3.01 -5.06 -12.16
CA ASP A 10 -2.07 -4.71 -13.21
C ASP A 10 -2.78 -4.77 -14.58
N LEU A 11 -2.87 -3.64 -15.25
CA LEU A 11 -3.50 -3.52 -16.57
C LEU A 11 -2.49 -3.41 -17.71
N ASN A 12 -1.22 -3.14 -17.40
CA ASN A 12 -0.14 -3.00 -18.37
C ASN A 12 0.76 -4.23 -18.43
N TYR A 13 0.49 -5.25 -17.63
CA TYR A 13 1.17 -6.54 -17.62
C TYR A 13 2.68 -6.42 -17.36
N ASP A 14 3.08 -5.48 -16.50
CA ASP A 14 4.48 -5.32 -16.07
C ASP A 14 4.79 -6.06 -14.75
N GLY A 15 3.81 -6.82 -14.23
CA GLY A 15 3.90 -7.61 -13.01
C GLY A 15 3.88 -6.76 -11.75
N LYS A 16 3.32 -5.54 -11.83
CA LYS A 16 3.35 -4.57 -10.74
C LYS A 16 2.01 -3.87 -10.55
N CYS A 17 1.67 -3.65 -9.29
CA CYS A 17 0.47 -2.93 -8.88
C CYS A 17 0.83 -1.62 -8.15
N ARG A 18 0.05 -0.57 -8.44
CA ARG A 18 0.07 0.70 -7.70
C ARG A 18 -1.35 1.16 -7.46
N ASP A 19 -1.70 1.32 -6.19
CA ASP A 19 -2.98 1.90 -5.80
C ASP A 19 -2.83 3.42 -5.54
N GLY A 20 -3.88 4.07 -5.04
CA GLY A 20 -3.82 5.49 -4.66
C GLY A 20 -3.40 5.75 -3.22
N PHE A 21 -3.27 4.71 -2.38
CA PHE A 21 -3.10 4.86 -0.92
C PHE A 21 -1.76 4.29 -0.46
N TYR A 22 -1.54 2.99 -0.63
CA TYR A 22 -0.30 2.32 -0.27
C TYR A 22 0.86 2.62 -1.24
N SER A 23 0.61 3.20 -2.41
CA SER A 23 1.67 3.78 -3.25
C SER A 23 2.27 5.05 -2.66
N ASN A 24 1.62 5.68 -1.67
CA ASN A 24 2.08 6.92 -1.05
C ASN A 24 3.26 6.63 -0.10
N PRO A 25 4.44 7.24 -0.32
CA PRO A 25 5.58 7.07 0.59
C PRO A 25 5.31 7.50 2.04
N ALA A 26 4.38 8.42 2.28
CA ALA A 26 4.01 8.82 3.65
C ALA A 26 3.29 7.70 4.42
N VAL A 27 2.55 6.85 3.71
CA VAL A 27 1.83 5.70 4.29
C VAL A 27 2.75 4.49 4.37
N SER A 28 3.36 4.12 3.25
CA SER A 28 4.05 2.82 3.12
C SER A 28 5.57 2.89 3.28
N GLY A 29 6.16 4.07 3.35
CA GLY A 29 7.60 4.25 3.49
C GLY A 29 8.09 3.83 4.87
N LYS A 30 9.28 3.22 4.90
CA LYS A 30 10.02 2.92 6.13
C LYS A 30 11.06 4.01 6.40
N PRO A 31 11.27 4.41 7.66
CA PRO A 31 12.43 5.21 8.02
C PRO A 31 13.72 4.50 7.59
N ASP A 32 14.66 5.24 7.01
CA ASP A 32 16.01 4.77 6.63
C ASP A 32 16.08 3.58 5.67
N SER A 33 15.02 3.33 4.89
CA SER A 33 14.96 2.25 3.90
C SER A 33 14.32 2.72 2.60
N LEU A 34 14.86 2.27 1.46
CA LEU A 34 14.19 2.45 0.17
C LEU A 34 12.95 1.55 0.03
N ALA A 35 12.95 0.37 0.65
CA ALA A 35 11.80 -0.53 0.64
C ALA A 35 10.68 -0.04 1.56
N GLY A 36 9.44 -0.20 1.13
CA GLY A 36 8.24 0.03 1.93
C GLY A 36 7.82 -1.18 2.79
N PHE A 37 6.68 -1.06 3.45
CA PHE A 37 6.00 -2.17 4.13
C PHE A 37 5.46 -3.21 3.13
N GLY A 38 5.19 -4.45 3.59
CA GLY A 38 4.63 -5.50 2.72
C GLY A 38 5.40 -5.82 1.43
N GLY A 39 6.72 -5.62 1.39
CA GLY A 39 7.52 -5.87 0.17
C GLY A 39 7.35 -4.86 -0.97
N LEU A 40 6.72 -3.71 -0.69
CA LEU A 40 6.62 -2.58 -1.61
C LEU A 40 8.01 -2.00 -1.94
N VAL A 41 8.19 -1.59 -3.20
CA VAL A 41 9.44 -1.00 -3.70
C VAL A 41 9.18 0.32 -4.42
N PRO A 42 10.10 1.29 -4.41
CA PRO A 42 9.90 2.54 -5.12
C PRO A 42 10.06 2.33 -6.61
N VAL A 43 9.22 2.99 -7.40
CA VAL A 43 9.31 2.96 -8.87
C VAL A 43 10.72 3.34 -9.31
N GLY A 44 11.37 2.46 -10.08
CA GLY A 44 12.73 2.68 -10.58
C GLY A 44 13.82 2.73 -9.50
N GLY A 45 13.53 2.29 -8.26
CA GLY A 45 14.49 2.26 -7.15
C GLY A 45 14.85 3.65 -6.61
N GLN A 46 14.06 4.69 -6.91
CA GLN A 46 14.38 6.07 -6.53
C GLN A 46 13.67 6.49 -5.24
N PRO A 47 14.39 7.07 -4.25
CA PRO A 47 13.74 7.60 -3.05
C PRO A 47 12.73 8.69 -3.39
N GLY A 48 11.58 8.67 -2.70
CA GLY A 48 10.50 9.65 -2.89
C GLY A 48 9.56 9.35 -4.06
N ASN A 49 9.88 8.38 -4.92
CA ASN A 49 8.92 7.90 -5.91
C ASN A 49 7.78 7.13 -5.25
N PRO A 50 6.60 7.05 -5.91
CA PRO A 50 5.54 6.15 -5.50
C PRO A 50 6.06 4.72 -5.31
N LEU A 51 5.46 4.03 -4.35
CA LEU A 51 5.75 2.63 -4.08
C LEU A 51 4.86 1.74 -4.96
N GLU A 52 5.40 0.59 -5.37
CA GLU A 52 4.74 -0.42 -6.18
C GLU A 52 4.92 -1.80 -5.56
N TYR A 53 3.88 -2.62 -5.69
CA TYR A 53 3.91 -4.03 -5.29
C TYR A 53 4.32 -4.88 -6.49
N ASN A 54 5.24 -5.83 -6.30
CA ASN A 54 5.62 -6.79 -7.34
C ASN A 54 4.61 -7.95 -7.36
N GLY A 55 3.45 -7.71 -7.97
CA GLY A 55 2.42 -8.70 -8.22
C GLY A 55 1.27 -8.12 -9.04
N ASP A 56 0.46 -9.02 -9.61
CA ASP A 56 -0.58 -8.67 -10.58
C ASP A 56 -1.87 -8.12 -9.93
N VAL A 57 -2.02 -8.33 -8.63
CA VAL A 57 -3.23 -7.95 -7.86
C VAL A 57 -2.84 -7.48 -6.46
N MET A 58 -3.50 -6.43 -5.98
CA MET A 58 -3.32 -5.86 -4.64
C MET A 58 -4.71 -5.63 -4.03
N ILE A 59 -5.03 -6.30 -2.91
CA ILE A 59 -6.35 -6.26 -2.26
C ILE A 59 -6.22 -5.80 -0.82
N TRP A 60 -6.99 -4.78 -0.43
CA TRP A 60 -6.99 -4.31 0.95
C TRP A 60 -8.33 -3.79 1.44
N SER A 61 -8.45 -3.63 2.75
CA SER A 61 -9.62 -3.07 3.42
C SER A 61 -9.19 -2.15 4.56
N ALA A 62 -9.99 -1.11 4.82
CA ALA A 62 -9.81 -0.17 5.93
C ALA A 62 -10.11 -0.77 7.32
N GLY A 63 -10.10 -2.10 7.43
CA GLY A 63 -10.30 -2.78 8.70
C GLY A 63 -11.68 -2.57 9.35
N PRO A 64 -11.88 -3.14 10.56
CA PRO A 64 -13.12 -2.98 11.31
C PRO A 64 -13.52 -1.54 11.62
N ASP A 65 -12.55 -0.61 11.76
CA ASP A 65 -12.83 0.79 12.07
C ASP A 65 -13.30 1.62 10.86
N MET A 66 -13.05 1.12 9.64
CA MET A 66 -13.40 1.73 8.35
C MET A 66 -12.72 3.09 8.11
N GLN A 67 -11.57 3.33 8.72
CA GLN A 67 -10.85 4.60 8.64
C GLN A 67 -9.50 4.41 7.97
N VAL A 68 -9.03 5.46 7.30
CA VAL A 68 -7.69 5.53 6.73
C VAL A 68 -7.17 6.95 6.82
N ASN A 69 -5.86 7.11 6.98
CA ASN A 69 -5.22 8.42 7.04
C ASN A 69 -3.96 8.44 6.17
N SER A 70 -3.98 9.23 5.10
CA SER A 70 -2.86 9.34 4.15
C SER A 70 -1.65 10.10 4.70
N ALA A 71 -1.78 10.74 5.87
CA ALA A 71 -0.70 11.45 6.57
C ALA A 71 -0.03 10.61 7.67
N GLU A 72 -0.53 9.40 7.93
CA GLU A 72 0.01 8.48 8.93
C GLU A 72 0.62 7.25 8.28
N SER A 73 1.64 6.68 8.92
CA SER A 73 2.25 5.42 8.48
C SER A 73 1.23 4.27 8.54
N ALA A 74 1.40 3.28 7.67
CA ALA A 74 0.59 2.06 7.61
C ALA A 74 0.55 1.27 8.93
N THR A 75 1.48 1.53 9.85
CA THR A 75 1.65 0.78 11.10
C THR A 75 1.09 1.47 12.34
N VAL A 76 0.48 2.67 12.19
CA VAL A 76 0.02 3.51 13.30
C VAL A 76 -1.37 4.10 13.04
N GLY A 77 -1.98 4.66 14.09
CA GLY A 77 -3.24 5.39 13.98
C GLY A 77 -4.35 4.54 13.37
N PHE A 78 -5.11 5.15 12.46
CA PHE A 78 -6.23 4.52 11.75
C PHE A 78 -5.78 3.49 10.71
N ASN A 79 -4.51 3.45 10.32
CA ASN A 79 -4.08 2.51 9.28
C ASN A 79 -3.67 1.14 9.83
N LYS A 80 -3.53 1.02 11.16
CA LYS A 80 -2.91 -0.14 11.82
C LYS A 80 -3.74 -1.41 11.72
N ASP A 81 -5.06 -1.30 11.65
CA ASP A 81 -6.00 -2.43 11.55
C ASP A 81 -6.46 -2.71 10.12
N ASN A 82 -5.88 -2.01 9.13
CA ASN A 82 -6.09 -2.32 7.73
C ASN A 82 -5.64 -3.76 7.42
N VAL A 83 -6.39 -4.40 6.52
CA VAL A 83 -6.11 -5.78 6.09
C VAL A 83 -5.51 -5.73 4.69
N LEU A 84 -4.38 -6.38 4.49
CA LEU A 84 -3.59 -6.36 3.26
C LEU A 84 -3.39 -7.79 2.75
N SER A 85 -3.54 -8.02 1.44
CA SER A 85 -3.36 -9.36 0.86
C SER A 85 -1.91 -9.72 0.53
N TRP A 86 -0.99 -8.76 0.66
CA TRP A 86 0.39 -8.88 0.20
C TRP A 86 1.41 -8.71 1.33
N GLU A 87 0.94 -8.63 2.58
CA GLU A 87 1.77 -8.58 3.78
C GLU A 87 1.58 -9.84 4.62
#